data_AF-A0A1F9X156-F1
#
_entry.id   AF-A0A1F9X156-F1
#
_cell.length_a   1.000
_cell.length_b   1.000
_cell.length_c   1.000
_cell.angle_alpha   90.00
_cell.angle_beta   90.00
_cell.angle_gamma   90.00
#
_symmetry.space_group_name_H-M   'P 1'
#
loop_
_entity.id
_entity.type
_entity.pdbx_description
1 polymer ?
#
loop_
_entity_poly.entity_id
_entity_poly.type
_entity_poly.pdbx_seq_one_letter_code
_entity_poly.pdbx_strand_id
1 'polypeptide(L)'
;MVKAYIGIGTNLGNKRKNIIKAYELLNNRNDIVINSTSSSIKTKAWGYKNQPDFLNAVLEIETELQPLALLKVLKEIEKKIGRKKTFKWGPRLIDLDILTYGNKKLKTKTLTIPHPEMKNRDFVIKPLEELKNQEIE
;
A
#
# COMPACT_ATOMS: atom_id res chain seq x y z
N MET A 1 -13.09 -11.33 -9.97
CA MET A 1 -12.05 -10.79 -9.08
C MET A 1 -12.65 -9.70 -8.19
N VAL A 2 -11.99 -9.27 -7.11
CA VAL A 2 -12.46 -8.20 -6.20
C VAL A 2 -11.50 -7.02 -6.25
N LYS A 3 -12.04 -5.81 -6.47
CA LYS A 3 -11.28 -4.55 -6.44
C LYS A 3 -10.76 -4.26 -5.03
N ALA A 4 -9.50 -3.86 -4.90
CA ALA A 4 -8.88 -3.42 -3.65
C ALA A 4 -7.91 -2.27 -3.91
N TYR A 5 -7.77 -1.38 -2.92
CA TYR A 5 -6.74 -0.33 -2.98
C TYR A 5 -5.60 -0.67 -2.02
N ILE A 6 -4.37 -0.64 -2.52
CA ILE A 6 -3.16 -0.92 -1.75
C ILE A 6 -2.35 0.37 -1.59
N GLY A 7 -2.10 0.75 -0.34
CA GLY A 7 -1.18 1.83 -0.02
C GLY A 7 0.26 1.33 -0.05
N ILE A 8 1.12 2.06 -0.74
CA ILE A 8 2.57 1.82 -0.77
C ILE A 8 3.26 2.97 -0.04
N GLY A 9 4.20 2.65 0.85
CA GLY A 9 5.02 3.65 1.55
C GLY A 9 6.48 3.23 1.69
N THR A 10 7.42 4.13 1.44
CA THR A 10 8.85 3.88 1.61
C THR A 10 9.59 5.15 2.04
N ASN A 11 10.51 5.04 2.99
CA ASN A 11 11.36 6.16 3.38
C ASN A 11 12.86 5.83 3.51
N LEU A 12 13.27 4.59 3.23
CA LEU A 12 14.68 4.17 3.23
C LEU A 12 15.19 3.83 1.83
N GLY A 13 16.50 3.99 1.62
CA GLY A 13 17.18 3.63 0.38
C GLY A 13 16.64 4.39 -0.84
N ASN A 14 16.63 3.73 -1.99
CA ASN A 14 16.09 4.31 -3.21
C ASN A 14 14.57 4.12 -3.28
N LYS A 15 13.84 5.11 -2.78
CA LYS A 15 12.38 5.07 -2.62
C LYS A 15 11.63 4.75 -3.92
N ARG A 16 12.02 5.36 -5.05
CA ARG A 16 11.39 5.08 -6.35
C ARG A 16 11.63 3.63 -6.80
N LYS A 17 12.87 3.14 -6.69
CA LYS A 17 13.19 1.73 -7.00
C LYS A 17 12.41 0.75 -6.13
N ASN A 18 12.17 1.08 -4.85
CA ASN A 18 11.38 0.21 -3.97
C ASN A 18 9.91 0.11 -4.41
N ILE A 19 9.31 1.23 -4.83
CA ILE A 19 7.93 1.24 -5.36
C ILE A 19 7.85 0.44 -6.66
N ILE A 20 8.77 0.68 -7.61
CA ILE A 20 8.83 -0.05 -8.88
C ILE A 20 8.95 -1.56 -8.63
N LYS A 21 9.85 -1.97 -7.73
CA LYS A 21 10.03 -3.39 -7.38
C LYS A 21 8.78 -4.00 -6.72
N ALA A 22 8.05 -3.24 -5.91
CA ALA A 22 6.78 -3.71 -5.34
C ALA A 22 5.72 -3.90 -6.43
N TYR A 23 5.63 -2.97 -7.37
CA TYR A 23 4.76 -3.08 -8.55
C TYR A 23 5.10 -4.33 -9.36
N GLU A 24 6.36 -4.52 -9.75
CA GLU A 24 6.80 -5.69 -10.53
C GLU A 24 6.47 -7.02 -9.83
N LEU A 25 6.71 -7.11 -8.51
CA LEU A 25 6.42 -8.31 -7.73
C LEU A 25 4.92 -8.59 -7.60
N LEU A 26 4.07 -7.57 -7.62
CA LEU A 26 2.61 -7.72 -7.65
C LEU A 26 2.13 -8.10 -9.05
N ASN A 27 2.63 -7.44 -10.09
CA ASN A 27 2.26 -7.65 -11.49
C ASN A 27 2.67 -9.03 -12.03
N ASN A 28 3.70 -9.64 -11.45
CA ASN A 28 4.14 -11.00 -11.82
C ASN A 28 3.28 -12.12 -11.19
N ARG A 29 2.18 -11.79 -10.50
CA ARG A 29 1.28 -12.78 -9.91
C ARG A 29 0.04 -12.96 -10.76
N ASN A 30 -0.39 -14.20 -10.91
CA ASN A 30 -1.60 -14.51 -11.69
C ASN A 30 -2.91 -14.25 -10.91
N ASP A 31 -2.83 -14.06 -9.59
CA ASP A 31 -3.99 -13.82 -8.72
C ASP A 31 -4.21 -12.34 -8.39
N ILE A 32 -3.42 -11.44 -9.00
CA ILE A 32 -3.49 -9.99 -8.84
C ILE A 32 -3.33 -9.34 -10.21
N VAL A 33 -4.27 -8.47 -10.56
CA VAL A 33 -4.18 -7.57 -11.71
C VAL A 33 -4.06 -6.14 -11.17
N ILE A 34 -3.08 -5.38 -11.64
CA ILE A 34 -2.95 -3.96 -11.29
C ILE A 34 -3.67 -3.16 -12.38
N ASN A 35 -4.73 -2.45 -11.99
CA ASN A 35 -5.52 -1.65 -12.94
C ASN A 35 -4.91 -0.27 -13.14
N SER A 36 -4.46 0.37 -12.06
CA SER A 36 -3.95 1.73 -12.09
C SER A 36 -3.04 2.02 -10.89
N THR A 37 -2.22 3.06 -11.03
CA THR A 37 -1.28 3.52 -10.00
C THR A 37 -1.36 5.03 -9.91
N SER A 38 -1.47 5.56 -8.70
CA SER A 38 -1.43 7.01 -8.48
C SER A 38 -0.04 7.58 -8.71
N SER A 39 0.04 8.89 -8.85
CA SER A 39 1.28 9.62 -8.68
C SER A 39 1.85 9.39 -7.27
N SER A 40 3.18 9.34 -7.17
CA SER A 40 3.86 9.22 -5.88
C SER A 40 4.00 10.58 -5.22
N ILE A 41 3.60 10.71 -3.95
CA ILE A 41 3.72 11.96 -3.19
C ILE A 41 4.67 11.83 -2.00
N LYS A 42 5.36 12.92 -1.69
CA LYS A 42 6.26 13.00 -0.53
C LYS A 42 5.50 13.49 0.70
N THR A 43 5.56 12.76 1.82
CA THR A 43 4.93 13.19 3.08
C THR A 43 5.85 13.04 4.28
N LYS A 44 5.55 13.78 5.35
CA LYS A 44 6.21 13.60 6.65
C LYS A 44 5.82 12.26 7.28
N ALA A 45 6.71 11.75 8.13
CA ALA A 45 6.44 10.55 8.90
C ALA A 45 5.36 10.79 9.97
N TRP A 46 4.51 9.78 10.17
CA TRP A 46 3.52 9.79 11.25
C TRP A 46 4.08 9.14 12.51
N GLY A 47 3.76 9.69 13.69
CA GLY A 47 4.24 9.18 14.96
C GLY A 47 5.70 9.57 15.24
N TYR A 48 6.65 8.67 14.94
CA TYR A 48 8.07 8.95 15.13
C TYR A 48 8.57 9.92 14.03
N LYS A 49 8.89 11.17 14.36
CA LYS A 49 9.21 12.19 13.35
C LYS A 49 10.70 12.27 12.97
N ASN A 50 11.61 11.77 13.81
CA ASN A 50 13.05 11.82 13.55
C ASN A 50 13.49 10.71 12.58
N GLN A 51 12.95 10.75 11.35
CA GLN A 51 13.23 9.81 10.27
C GLN A 51 13.03 10.50 8.91
N PRO A 52 13.54 9.94 7.80
CA PRO A 52 13.34 10.51 6.49
C PRO A 52 11.85 10.56 6.09
N ASP A 53 11.52 11.54 5.25
CA ASP A 53 10.20 11.68 4.66
C ASP A 53 9.81 10.43 3.83
N PHE A 54 8.53 10.09 3.81
CA PHE A 54 8.01 8.99 3.01
C PHE A 54 7.75 9.44 1.57
N LEU A 55 7.93 8.49 0.66
CA LEU A 55 7.30 8.51 -0.66
C LEU A 55 6.14 7.50 -0.59
N ASN A 56 4.93 7.95 -0.90
CA ASN A 56 3.74 7.13 -0.87
C ASN A 56 3.00 7.15 -2.20
N ALA A 57 2.32 6.06 -2.52
CA ALA A 57 1.45 5.91 -3.68
C ALA A 57 0.30 4.96 -3.35
N VAL A 58 -0.72 4.91 -4.21
CA VAL A 58 -1.81 3.95 -4.12
C VAL A 58 -1.89 3.15 -5.41
N LEU A 59 -2.10 1.84 -5.29
CA LEU A 59 -2.44 0.97 -6.40
C LEU A 59 -3.93 0.63 -6.34
N GLU A 60 -4.60 0.65 -7.48
CA GLU A 60 -5.82 -0.11 -7.68
C GLU A 60 -5.46 -1.49 -8.19
N ILE A 61 -5.98 -2.53 -7.53
CA ILE A 61 -5.84 -3.91 -7.97
C ILE A 61 -7.17 -4.61 -8.03
N GLU A 62 -7.23 -5.67 -8.83
CA GLU A 62 -8.21 -6.74 -8.72
C GLU A 62 -7.52 -8.02 -8.26
N THR A 63 -8.17 -8.78 -7.39
CA THR A 63 -7.61 -10.05 -6.91
C THR A 63 -8.67 -11.10 -6.62
N GLU A 64 -8.30 -12.37 -6.74
CA GLU A 64 -9.11 -13.52 -6.30
C GLU A 64 -8.83 -13.90 -4.84
N LEU A 65 -7.78 -13.34 -4.25
CA LEU A 65 -7.34 -13.65 -2.89
C LEU A 65 -8.30 -13.07 -1.85
N GLN A 66 -8.66 -13.87 -0.85
CA GLN A 66 -9.33 -13.35 0.35
C GLN A 66 -8.44 -12.36 1.10
N PRO A 67 -9.01 -11.42 1.89
CA PRO A 67 -8.24 -10.33 2.52
C PRO A 67 -7.01 -10.76 3.33
N LEU A 68 -7.11 -11.86 4.08
CA LEU A 68 -5.98 -12.38 4.87
C LEU A 68 -4.90 -13.03 3.99
N ALA A 69 -5.29 -13.65 2.87
CA ALA A 69 -4.36 -14.21 1.90
C ALA A 69 -3.63 -13.08 1.15
N LEU A 70 -4.36 -12.05 0.74
CA LEU A 70 -3.79 -10.83 0.16
C LEU A 70 -2.79 -10.19 1.13
N LEU A 71 -3.16 -10.02 2.42
CA LEU A 71 -2.26 -9.48 3.44
C LEU A 71 -0.95 -10.29 3.54
N LYS A 72 -1.05 -11.63 3.53
CA LYS A 72 0.13 -12.50 3.56
C LYS A 72 1.04 -12.25 2.35
N VAL A 73 0.47 -12.18 1.14
CA VAL A 73 1.21 -11.87 -0.09
C VAL A 73 1.93 -10.53 0.01
N LEU A 74 1.26 -9.48 0.47
CA LEU A 74 1.86 -8.16 0.64
C LEU A 74 3.06 -8.21 1.61
N LYS A 75 2.92 -8.90 2.75
CA LYS A 75 4.02 -9.05 3.72
C LYS A 75 5.18 -9.91 3.18
N GLU A 76 4.90 -10.89 2.34
CA GLU A 76 5.95 -11.65 1.63
C GLU A 76 6.71 -10.79 0.63
N ILE A 77 6.02 -9.92 -0.12
CA ILE A 77 6.64 -8.98 -1.05
C ILE A 77 7.53 -7.98 -0.31
N GLU A 78 7.06 -7.42 0.80
CA GLU A 78 7.86 -6.54 1.65
C GLU A 78 9.16 -7.23 2.11
N LYS A 79 9.06 -8.50 2.55
CA LYS A 79 10.21 -9.30 2.96
C LYS A 79 11.17 -9.53 1.78
N LYS A 80 10.66 -9.85 0.59
CA LYS A 80 11.48 -10.05 -0.64
C LYS A 80 12.21 -8.78 -1.07
N ILE A 81 11.61 -7.60 -0.86
CA ILE A 81 12.26 -6.32 -1.15
C ILE A 81 13.36 -6.01 -0.13
N GLY A 82 13.25 -6.56 1.08
CA GLY A 82 14.25 -6.44 2.14
C GLY A 82 13.74 -5.68 3.36
N ARG A 83 12.42 -5.56 3.56
CA ARG A 83 11.85 -4.98 4.78
C ARG A 83 12.34 -5.78 5.99
N LYS A 84 13.00 -5.08 6.91
CA LYS A 84 13.35 -5.59 8.24
C LYS A 84 12.37 -5.07 9.26
N LYS A 85 12.07 -5.87 10.28
CA LYS A 85 11.26 -5.43 11.42
C LYS A 85 12.07 -4.42 12.22
N THR A 86 11.47 -3.26 12.48
CA THR A 86 12.01 -2.22 13.35
C THR A 86 11.06 -2.02 14.53
N PHE A 87 11.06 -0.84 15.16
CA PHE A 87 10.11 -0.45 16.20
C PHE A 87 8.81 0.13 15.59
N LYS A 88 7.79 0.33 16.43
CA LYS A 88 6.51 0.90 16.00
C LYS A 88 6.72 2.28 15.36
N TRP A 89 6.19 2.46 14.15
CA TRP A 89 6.35 3.68 13.32
C TRP A 89 7.79 3.98 12.86
N GLY A 90 8.70 3.02 12.98
CA GLY A 90 10.06 3.19 12.49
C GLY A 90 10.17 3.30 10.96
N PRO A 91 11.36 3.67 10.48
CA PRO A 91 11.65 3.75 9.06
C PRO A 91 11.61 2.36 8.43
N ARG A 92 11.24 2.31 7.14
CA ARG A 92 11.00 1.07 6.40
C ARG A 92 11.36 1.22 4.93
N LEU A 93 11.94 0.15 4.40
CA LEU A 93 12.31 0.05 2.99
C LEU A 93 11.09 0.04 2.09
N ILE A 94 10.01 -0.62 2.54
CA ILE A 94 8.72 -0.65 1.86
C ILE A 94 7.64 -1.07 2.87
N ASP A 95 6.42 -0.64 2.64
CA ASP A 95 5.22 -0.90 3.43
C ASP A 95 4.05 -1.01 2.45
N LEU A 96 3.32 -2.12 2.52
CA LEU A 96 2.16 -2.43 1.70
C LEU A 96 0.99 -2.70 2.63
N ASP A 97 -0.03 -1.84 2.55
CA ASP A 97 -1.22 -1.88 3.40
C ASP A 97 -2.49 -1.99 2.55
N ILE A 98 -3.40 -2.88 2.94
CA ILE A 98 -4.74 -2.96 2.34
C ILE A 98 -5.57 -1.79 2.87
N LEU A 99 -5.95 -0.87 1.99
CA LEU A 99 -6.77 0.30 2.34
C LEU A 99 -8.26 -0.05 2.31
N THR A 100 -8.70 -0.68 1.24
CA THR A 100 -10.06 -1.19 1.05
C THR A 100 -10.04 -2.54 0.33
N TYR A 101 -11.15 -3.28 0.41
CA TYR A 101 -11.31 -4.55 -0.30
C TYR A 101 -12.79 -4.74 -0.64
N GLY A 102 -13.16 -4.49 -1.89
CA GLY A 102 -14.54 -4.38 -2.35
C GLY A 102 -15.38 -3.54 -1.38
N ASN A 103 -16.56 -4.07 -1.05
CA ASN A 103 -17.45 -3.48 -0.03
C ASN A 103 -17.29 -4.13 1.36
N LYS A 104 -16.22 -4.91 1.60
CA LYS A 104 -16.05 -5.65 2.84
C LYS A 104 -15.70 -4.71 4.00
N LYS A 105 -16.36 -4.93 5.14
CA LYS A 105 -15.92 -4.45 6.45
C LYS A 105 -15.39 -5.63 7.24
N LEU A 106 -14.13 -5.54 7.65
CA LEU A 106 -13.44 -6.61 8.37
C LEU A 106 -12.72 -6.01 9.57
N LYS A 107 -12.89 -6.60 10.76
CA LYS A 107 -12.10 -6.25 11.94
C LYS A 107 -11.67 -7.52 12.62
N THR A 108 -10.37 -7.80 12.55
CA THR A 108 -9.73 -8.95 13.19
C THR A 108 -8.55 -8.45 14.02
N LYS A 109 -7.88 -9.36 14.75
CA LYS A 109 -6.66 -9.03 15.49
C LYS A 109 -5.50 -8.60 14.57
N THR A 110 -5.51 -9.01 13.30
CA THR A 110 -4.39 -8.83 12.36
C THR A 110 -4.69 -7.90 11.19
N LEU A 111 -5.97 -7.69 10.86
CA LEU A 111 -6.40 -6.91 9.70
C LEU A 111 -7.70 -6.15 10.01
N THR A 112 -7.71 -4.87 9.67
CA THR A 112 -8.91 -4.00 9.71
C THR A 112 -9.12 -3.38 8.34
N ILE A 113 -10.32 -3.54 7.77
CA ILE A 113 -10.76 -3.02 6.48
C ILE A 113 -12.12 -2.32 6.67
N PRO A 114 -12.30 -1.08 6.20
CA PRO A 114 -11.27 -0.21 5.62
C PRO A 114 -10.16 0.13 6.63
N HIS A 115 -8.97 0.47 6.16
CA HIS A 115 -7.84 0.78 7.03
C HIS A 115 -8.21 1.93 7.98
N PRO A 116 -8.02 1.78 9.31
CA PRO A 116 -8.59 2.70 10.30
C PRO A 116 -8.10 4.14 10.13
N GLU A 117 -6.82 4.31 9.79
CA GLU A 117 -6.21 5.63 9.59
C GLU A 117 -6.31 6.15 8.15
N MET A 118 -7.04 5.49 7.23
CA MET A 118 -7.04 5.91 5.83
C MET A 118 -7.56 7.34 5.63
N LYS A 119 -8.52 7.77 6.48
CA LYS A 119 -9.12 9.10 6.44
C LYS A 119 -8.25 10.17 7.09
N ASN A 120 -7.26 9.77 7.87
CA ASN A 120 -6.35 10.68 8.58
C ASN A 120 -5.00 10.82 7.86
N ARG A 121 -4.87 10.20 6.67
CA ARG A 121 -3.63 10.12 5.91
C ARG A 121 -3.85 10.80 4.57
N ASP A 122 -3.35 12.03 4.44
CA ASP A 122 -3.39 12.80 3.18
C ASP A 122 -2.78 12.05 2.00
N PHE A 123 -1.83 11.15 2.28
CA PHE A 123 -1.21 10.27 1.29
C PHE A 123 -2.05 9.10 0.82
N VAL A 124 -3.24 8.93 1.38
CA VAL A 124 -4.23 7.96 0.91
C VAL A 124 -5.33 8.71 0.16
N ILE A 125 -5.79 9.85 0.66
CA ILE A 125 -6.91 10.60 0.06
C ILE A 125 -6.55 11.15 -1.31
N LYS A 126 -5.47 11.94 -1.44
CA LYS A 126 -5.11 12.56 -2.73
C LYS A 126 -4.82 11.54 -3.83
N PRO A 127 -4.03 10.47 -3.57
CA PRO A 127 -3.88 9.38 -4.52
C PRO A 127 -5.17 8.65 -4.90
N LEU A 128 -6.08 8.41 -3.94
CA LEU A 128 -7.36 7.78 -4.24
C LEU A 128 -8.27 8.67 -5.08
N GLU A 129 -8.26 9.98 -4.84
CA GLU A 129 -8.99 10.96 -5.65
C GLU A 129 -8.46 11.02 -7.08
N GLU A 130 -7.13 10.99 -7.26
CA GLU A 130 -6.50 10.88 -8.58
C GLU A 130 -6.98 9.63 -9.33
N LEU A 131 -6.95 8.46 -8.68
CA LEU A 131 -7.40 7.21 -9.30
C LEU A 131 -8.89 7.21 -9.65
N LYS A 132 -9.74 7.79 -8.80
CA LYS A 132 -11.19 7.90 -9.08
C LYS A 132 -11.49 8.86 -10.22
N ASN A 133 -10.74 9.95 -10.33
CA ASN A 133 -10.94 10.92 -11.41
C ASN A 133 -10.47 10.37 -12.77
N GLN A 134 -9.53 9.43 -12.79
CA GLN A 134 -9.12 8.70 -14.00
C GLN A 134 -10.20 7.73 -14.52
N GLU A 135 -11.20 7.35 -13.71
CA GLU A 135 -12.34 6.53 -14.17
C GLU A 135 -13.44 7.34 -14.88
N ILE A 136 -13.33 8.68 -14.95
CA ILE A 136 -14.39 9.59 -15.45
C ILE A 136 -14.08 10.12 -16.87
N GLU A 137 -13.02 9.68 -17.54
CA GLU A 137 -12.72 10.02 -18.96
C GLU A 137 -13.00 8.88 -19.93
#